data_AF-A0A817N728-F1
#
_entry.id   AF-A0A817N728-F1
#
_cell.length_a   1.000
_cell.length_b   1.000
_cell.length_c   1.000
_cell.angle_alpha   90.00
_cell.angle_beta   90.00
_cell.angle_gamma   90.00
#
_symmetry.space_group_name_H-M   'P 1'
#
loop_
_entity.id
_entity.type
_entity.pdbx_description
1 polymer ?
#
loop_
_entity_poly.entity_id
_entity_poly.type
_entity_poly.pdbx_seq_one_letter_code
_entity_poly.pdbx_strand_id
1 'polypeptide(L)'
;FYLRLVCPILSRHYLVLASIDRVLVTSSNALTRQRSTHRLAYWSIAGVTFITVVFCSHLLVGVNIIQLYPGFNFCHYEAGNYMSFAVYSNLIINGIEPCLLLSMFAILTLKNLHRIHVQPVNTTVTVMTTHRSKDRTLTIILLSEIMSFIISTSPVVTMEMYQQITQYEIKNARREVIERFLMYITFLLTFVHPATSFYLNLTVSKAFRQNTIQLFYKGGRHDITHGSQSQNPRAVTIAVRSTKQ
;
A
#
# COMPACT_ATOMS: atom_id res chain seq x y z
N PHE A 1 -15.14 -12.69 6.42
CA PHE A 1 -14.07 -13.52 5.83
C PHE A 1 -13.55 -12.91 4.52
N TYR A 2 -14.40 -12.72 3.51
CA TYR A 2 -14.03 -12.18 2.19
C TYR A 2 -13.18 -10.90 2.21
N LEU A 3 -13.65 -9.82 2.85
CA LEU A 3 -12.90 -8.55 2.90
C LEU A 3 -11.52 -8.69 3.57
N ARG A 4 -11.39 -9.58 4.55
CA ARG A 4 -10.11 -9.87 5.22
C ARG A 4 -9.09 -10.48 4.25
N LEU A 5 -9.52 -11.20 3.23
CA LEU A 5 -8.66 -11.77 2.19
C LEU A 5 -8.40 -10.76 1.07
N VAL A 6 -9.44 -10.05 0.61
CA VAL A 6 -9.35 -9.14 -0.54
C VAL A 6 -8.57 -7.85 -0.23
N CYS A 7 -8.78 -7.25 0.95
CA CYS A 7 -8.14 -5.96 1.28
C CYS A 7 -6.60 -6.04 1.30
N PRO A 8 -5.96 -7.08 1.89
CA PRO A 8 -4.51 -7.24 1.81
C PRO A 8 -4.00 -7.43 0.37
N ILE A 9 -4.71 -8.19 -0.47
CA ILE A 9 -4.37 -8.37 -1.89
C ILE A 9 -4.36 -7.00 -2.59
N LEU A 10 -5.44 -6.23 -2.47
CA LEU A 10 -5.56 -4.91 -3.07
C LEU A 10 -4.46 -3.96 -2.59
N SER A 11 -4.20 -3.92 -1.28
CA SER A 11 -3.15 -3.07 -0.70
C SER A 11 -1.77 -3.32 -1.34
N ARG A 12 -1.40 -4.60 -1.50
CA ARG A 12 -0.12 -5.01 -2.12
C ARG A 12 -0.06 -4.62 -3.60
N HIS A 13 -1.14 -4.81 -4.34
CA HIS A 13 -1.19 -4.42 -5.75
C HIS A 13 -1.15 -2.89 -5.92
N TYR A 14 -1.76 -2.13 -5.01
CA TYR A 14 -1.63 -0.67 -5.01
C TYR A 14 -0.20 -0.22 -4.72
N LEU A 15 0.52 -0.92 -3.84
CA LEU A 15 1.95 -0.67 -3.62
C LEU A 15 2.76 -0.94 -4.91
N VAL A 16 2.42 -2.00 -5.66
CA VAL A 16 3.02 -2.28 -6.98
C VAL A 16 2.70 -1.16 -7.98
N LEU A 17 1.44 -0.72 -8.09
CA LEU A 17 1.05 0.39 -8.97
C LEU A 17 1.76 1.70 -8.60
N ALA A 18 1.89 2.00 -7.30
CA ALA A 18 2.64 3.16 -6.82
C ALA A 18 4.12 3.06 -7.20
N SER A 19 4.70 1.86 -7.17
CA SER A 19 6.08 1.59 -7.60
C SER A 19 6.26 1.79 -9.10
N ILE A 20 5.32 1.32 -9.92
CA ILE A 20 5.30 1.59 -11.37
C ILE A 20 5.25 3.09 -11.63
N ASP A 21 4.33 3.80 -10.97
CA ASP A 21 4.22 5.25 -11.08
C ASP A 21 5.55 5.95 -10.75
N ARG A 22 6.20 5.58 -9.64
CA ARG A 22 7.51 6.13 -9.28
C ARG A 22 8.60 5.81 -10.31
N VAL A 23 8.62 4.62 -10.90
CA VAL A 23 9.57 4.28 -11.98
C VAL A 23 9.35 5.16 -13.21
N LEU A 24 8.08 5.42 -13.58
CA LEU A 24 7.74 6.30 -14.70
C LEU A 24 8.16 7.75 -14.43
N VAL A 25 7.85 8.27 -13.24
CA VAL A 25 8.19 9.65 -12.84
C VAL A 25 9.69 9.87 -12.75
N THR A 26 10.44 8.89 -12.25
CA THR A 26 11.91 8.96 -12.11
C THR A 26 12.65 8.66 -13.42
N SER A 27 11.97 8.25 -14.49
CA SER A 27 12.59 7.94 -15.77
C SER A 27 13.30 9.17 -16.38
N SER A 28 14.47 8.95 -16.99
CA SER A 28 15.20 9.99 -17.72
C SER A 28 14.51 10.38 -19.04
N ASN A 29 13.68 9.50 -19.60
CA ASN A 29 12.97 9.77 -20.84
C ASN A 29 11.72 10.64 -20.58
N ALA A 30 11.67 11.81 -21.19
CA ALA A 30 10.56 12.75 -21.06
C ALA A 30 9.22 12.14 -21.51
N LEU A 31 9.22 11.33 -22.57
CA LEU A 31 8.01 10.65 -23.07
C LEU A 31 7.47 9.64 -22.06
N THR A 32 8.37 8.88 -21.41
CA THR A 32 7.99 7.93 -20.36
C THR A 32 7.40 8.66 -19.15
N ARG A 33 8.02 9.77 -18.74
CA ARG A 33 7.53 10.59 -17.62
C ARG A 33 6.14 11.16 -17.90
N GLN A 34 5.87 11.58 -19.13
CA GLN A 34 4.54 12.10 -19.53
C GLN A 34 3.42 11.06 -19.42
N ARG A 35 3.74 9.75 -19.41
CA ARG A 35 2.74 8.69 -19.23
C ARG A 35 2.18 8.62 -17.80
N SER A 36 2.91 9.10 -16.79
CA SER A 36 2.38 9.23 -15.41
C SER A 36 1.36 10.37 -15.38
N THR A 37 0.13 10.05 -15.77
CA THR A 37 -1.01 10.95 -15.71
C THR A 37 -1.96 10.47 -14.63
N HIS A 38 -2.62 11.41 -13.94
CA HIS A 38 -3.65 11.07 -12.94
C HIS A 38 -4.74 10.17 -13.53
N ARG A 39 -5.13 10.41 -14.80
CA ARG A 39 -6.11 9.59 -15.51
C ARG A 39 -5.65 8.13 -15.58
N LEU A 40 -4.41 7.88 -16.03
CA LEU A 40 -3.87 6.52 -16.08
C LEU A 40 -3.83 5.88 -14.68
N ALA A 41 -3.42 6.62 -13.65
CA ALA A 41 -3.41 6.10 -12.28
C ALA A 41 -4.79 5.65 -11.81
N TYR A 42 -5.83 6.46 -12.02
CA TYR A 42 -7.21 6.09 -11.66
C TYR A 42 -7.72 4.88 -12.46
N TRP A 43 -7.45 4.82 -13.76
CA TRP A 43 -7.85 3.67 -14.58
C TRP A 43 -7.10 2.39 -14.18
N SER A 44 -5.81 2.48 -13.85
CA SER A 44 -5.03 1.34 -13.35
C SER A 44 -5.55 0.85 -12.01
N ILE A 45 -5.85 1.76 -11.06
CA ILE A 45 -6.44 1.40 -9.76
C ILE A 45 -7.79 0.71 -9.97
N ALA A 46 -8.69 1.31 -10.76
CA ALA A 46 -10.01 0.74 -11.03
C ALA A 46 -9.91 -0.64 -11.68
N GLY A 47 -9.03 -0.79 -12.68
CA GLY A 47 -8.79 -2.05 -13.38
C GLY A 47 -8.27 -3.14 -12.45
N VAL A 48 -7.22 -2.86 -11.67
CA VAL A 48 -6.66 -3.82 -10.69
C VAL A 48 -7.69 -4.18 -9.63
N THR A 49 -8.48 -3.21 -9.15
CA THR A 49 -9.55 -3.46 -8.18
C THR A 49 -10.58 -4.43 -8.75
N PHE A 50 -11.07 -4.14 -9.96
CA PHE A 50 -12.07 -4.96 -10.64
C PHE A 50 -11.54 -6.38 -10.89
N ILE A 51 -10.34 -6.52 -11.45
CA ILE A 51 -9.70 -7.82 -11.70
C ILE A 51 -9.55 -8.60 -10.39
N THR A 52 -9.08 -7.95 -9.32
CA THR A 52 -8.91 -8.61 -8.02
C THR A 52 -10.23 -9.08 -7.43
N VAL A 53 -11.29 -8.25 -7.49
CA VAL A 53 -12.63 -8.62 -6.98
C VAL A 53 -13.23 -9.76 -7.79
N VAL A 54 -13.14 -9.71 -9.12
CA VAL A 54 -13.60 -10.79 -10.00
C VAL A 54 -12.81 -12.05 -9.75
N PHE A 55 -11.48 -11.96 -9.67
CA PHE A 55 -10.63 -13.10 -9.35
C PHE A 55 -11.02 -13.71 -8.00
N CYS A 56 -11.19 -12.90 -6.95
CA CYS A 56 -11.55 -13.37 -5.62
C CYS A 56 -12.99 -13.89 -5.51
N SER A 57 -13.87 -13.66 -6.49
CA SER A 57 -15.28 -14.07 -6.43
C SER A 57 -15.46 -15.58 -6.21
N HIS A 58 -14.53 -16.42 -6.69
CA HIS A 58 -14.53 -17.86 -6.44
C HIS A 58 -14.50 -18.23 -4.95
N LEU A 59 -13.99 -17.36 -4.07
CA LEU A 59 -13.98 -17.54 -2.61
C LEU A 59 -15.38 -17.43 -2.00
N LEU A 60 -16.35 -16.82 -2.69
CA LEU A 60 -17.74 -16.76 -2.22
C LEU A 60 -18.44 -18.12 -2.36
N VAL A 61 -17.98 -18.95 -3.31
CA VAL A 61 -18.56 -20.26 -3.60
C VAL A 61 -17.81 -21.37 -2.87
N GLY A 62 -16.47 -21.32 -2.84
CA GLY A 62 -15.67 -22.42 -2.28
C GLY A 62 -15.34 -22.33 -0.79
N VAL A 63 -16.00 -21.44 -0.04
CA VAL A 63 -15.85 -21.33 1.41
C VAL A 63 -17.12 -21.84 2.08
N ASN A 64 -16.95 -22.82 2.98
CA ASN A 64 -18.03 -23.39 3.76
C ASN A 64 -17.89 -23.02 5.24
N ILE A 65 -19.01 -22.94 5.94
CA ILE A 65 -19.04 -22.75 7.39
C ILE A 65 -19.01 -24.14 8.02
N ILE A 66 -17.93 -24.44 8.75
CA ILE A 66 -17.76 -25.70 9.45
C ILE A 66 -17.91 -25.44 10.94
N GLN A 67 -18.67 -26.31 11.60
CA GLN A 67 -18.82 -26.29 13.06
C GLN A 67 -17.73 -27.16 13.69
N LEU A 68 -16.83 -26.55 14.47
CA LEU A 68 -15.73 -27.28 15.14
C LEU A 68 -16.20 -27.87 16.47
N TYR A 69 -17.02 -27.12 17.21
CA TYR A 69 -17.65 -27.51 18.48
C TYR A 69 -19.06 -26.92 18.57
N PRO A 70 -19.95 -27.43 19.45
CA PRO A 70 -21.25 -26.81 19.71
C PRO A 70 -21.12 -25.30 19.99
N GLY A 71 -21.71 -24.46 19.14
CA GLY A 71 -21.65 -23.00 19.27
C GLY A 71 -20.41 -22.31 18.66
N PHE A 72 -19.44 -23.06 18.09
CA PHE A 72 -18.24 -22.48 17.47
C PHE A 72 -18.16 -22.83 15.97
N ASN A 73 -18.47 -21.84 15.15
CA ASN A 73 -18.44 -21.94 13.69
C ASN A 73 -17.24 -21.15 13.13
N PHE A 74 -16.56 -21.73 12.15
CA PHE A 74 -15.47 -21.05 11.45
C PHE A 74 -15.56 -21.26 9.94
N CYS A 75 -15.05 -20.31 9.18
CA CYS A 75 -15.02 -20.38 7.71
C CYS A 75 -13.77 -21.15 7.27
N HIS A 76 -13.96 -22.22 6.52
CA HIS A 76 -12.88 -23.00 5.93
C HIS A 76 -13.14 -23.19 4.43
N TYR A 77 -12.08 -23.24 3.63
CA TYR A 77 -12.15 -23.73 2.25
C TYR A 77 -12.72 -25.15 2.21
N GLU A 78 -13.50 -25.45 1.18
CA GLU A 78 -13.93 -26.81 0.90
C GLU A 78 -12.73 -27.75 0.75
N ALA A 79 -12.81 -28.93 1.38
CA ALA A 79 -11.74 -29.92 1.35
C ALA A 79 -11.52 -30.49 -0.06
N GLY A 80 -10.31 -30.99 -0.32
CA GLY A 80 -9.93 -31.58 -1.61
C GLY A 80 -9.20 -30.60 -2.53
N ASN A 81 -9.40 -30.75 -3.84
CA ASN A 81 -8.61 -30.03 -4.85
C ASN A 81 -8.76 -28.50 -4.77
N TYR A 82 -9.91 -28.01 -4.33
CA TYR A 82 -10.15 -26.57 -4.17
C TYR A 82 -9.27 -25.95 -3.08
N MET A 83 -9.07 -26.65 -1.96
CA MET A 83 -8.19 -26.17 -0.89
C MET A 83 -6.76 -25.98 -1.39
N SER A 84 -6.22 -26.95 -2.12
CA SER A 84 -4.88 -26.83 -2.71
C SER A 84 -4.82 -25.65 -3.69
N PHE A 85 -5.80 -25.54 -4.59
CA PHE A 85 -5.90 -24.41 -5.52
C PHE A 85 -5.92 -23.04 -4.81
N ALA A 86 -6.74 -22.90 -3.78
CA ALA A 86 -6.88 -21.67 -3.02
C ALA A 86 -5.57 -21.30 -2.30
N VAL A 87 -4.89 -22.28 -1.70
CA VAL A 87 -3.64 -22.04 -0.98
C VAL A 87 -2.50 -21.70 -1.94
N TYR A 88 -2.35 -22.40 -3.06
CA TYR A 88 -1.34 -22.06 -4.07
C TYR A 88 -1.59 -20.69 -4.70
N SER A 89 -2.84 -20.39 -5.06
CA SER A 89 -3.22 -19.08 -5.63
C SER A 89 -2.91 -17.96 -4.64
N ASN A 90 -3.23 -18.18 -3.35
CA ASN A 90 -2.87 -17.24 -2.29
C ASN A 90 -1.35 -17.07 -2.20
N LEU A 91 -0.57 -18.15 -2.11
CA LEU A 91 0.89 -18.06 -2.01
C LEU A 91 1.51 -17.26 -3.17
N ILE A 92 1.02 -17.46 -4.39
CA ILE A 92 1.51 -16.77 -5.59
C ILE A 92 1.12 -15.28 -5.54
N ILE A 93 -0.17 -14.98 -5.45
CA ILE A 93 -0.71 -13.61 -5.60
C ILE A 93 -0.39 -12.74 -4.39
N ASN A 94 -0.39 -13.31 -3.20
CA ASN A 94 -0.15 -12.58 -1.96
C ASN A 94 1.32 -12.56 -1.54
N GLY A 95 2.11 -13.51 -2.02
CA GLY A 95 3.49 -13.70 -1.59
C GLY A 95 4.49 -13.44 -2.69
N ILE A 96 4.58 -14.37 -3.64
CA ILE A 96 5.68 -14.44 -4.61
C ILE A 96 5.62 -13.29 -5.62
N GLU A 97 4.46 -13.10 -6.26
CA GLU A 97 4.25 -12.07 -7.30
C GLU A 97 4.58 -10.66 -6.80
N PRO A 98 3.98 -10.14 -5.71
CA PRO A 98 4.26 -8.79 -5.24
C PRO A 98 5.72 -8.63 -4.80
N CYS A 99 6.33 -9.64 -4.18
CA CYS A 99 7.75 -9.58 -3.79
C CYS A 99 8.66 -9.40 -5.01
N LEU A 100 8.43 -10.15 -6.09
CA LEU A 100 9.24 -10.07 -7.31
C LEU A 100 9.05 -8.73 -8.03
N LEU A 101 7.80 -8.31 -8.22
CA LEU A 101 7.48 -7.04 -8.90
C LEU A 101 8.03 -5.84 -8.12
N LEU A 102 7.82 -5.79 -6.81
CA LEU A 102 8.30 -4.68 -5.97
C LEU A 102 9.83 -4.64 -5.93
N SER A 103 10.51 -5.79 -5.84
CA SER A 103 11.97 -5.85 -5.89
C SER A 103 12.50 -5.31 -7.21
N MET A 104 11.90 -5.72 -8.33
CA MET A 104 12.26 -5.23 -9.66
C MET A 104 12.07 -3.70 -9.78
N PHE A 105 10.90 -3.18 -9.39
CA PHE A 105 10.62 -1.75 -9.47
C PHE A 105 11.45 -0.92 -8.49
N ALA A 106 11.79 -1.44 -7.31
CA ALA A 106 12.71 -0.79 -6.38
C ALA A 106 14.11 -0.64 -7.00
N ILE A 107 14.65 -1.70 -7.61
CA ILE A 107 15.94 -1.65 -8.29
C ILE A 107 15.92 -0.65 -9.45
N LEU A 108 14.86 -0.66 -10.27
CA LEU A 108 14.72 0.30 -11.38
C LEU A 108 14.63 1.74 -10.89
N THR A 109 13.88 1.99 -9.81
CA THR A 109 13.77 3.31 -9.18
C THR A 109 15.12 3.79 -8.67
N LEU A 110 15.90 2.93 -7.99
CA LEU A 110 17.24 3.26 -7.51
C LEU A 110 18.21 3.57 -8.65
N LYS A 111 18.18 2.79 -9.73
CA LYS A 111 18.99 3.05 -10.93
C LYS A 111 18.66 4.40 -11.57
N ASN A 112 17.37 4.73 -11.65
CA ASN A 112 16.90 6.01 -12.18
C ASN A 112 17.35 7.19 -11.30
N LEU A 113 17.23 7.06 -9.97
CA LEU A 113 17.70 8.08 -9.02
C LEU A 113 19.21 8.30 -9.10
N HIS A 114 19.99 7.23 -9.21
CA HIS A 114 21.44 7.33 -9.34
C HIS A 114 21.84 8.09 -10.61
N ARG A 115 21.18 7.82 -11.75
CA ARG A 115 21.41 8.56 -13.00
C ARG A 115 21.12 10.06 -12.87
N ILE A 116 20.05 10.42 -12.17
CA ILE A 116 19.69 11.81 -11.94
C ILE A 116 20.73 12.54 -11.08
N HIS A 117 21.36 11.85 -10.13
CA HIS A 117 22.36 12.45 -9.24
C HIS A 117 23.71 12.72 -9.93
N VAL A 118 24.10 11.88 -10.89
CA VAL A 118 25.41 11.95 -11.56
C VAL A 118 25.45 13.02 -12.66
N GLN A 119 24.31 13.45 -13.21
CA GLN A 119 24.31 14.48 -14.25
C GLN A 119 24.61 15.88 -13.65
N PRO A 120 25.73 16.53 -14.03
CA PRO A 120 26.08 17.85 -13.52
C PRO A 120 25.01 18.86 -13.90
N VAL A 121 24.52 19.58 -12.89
CA VAL A 121 23.50 20.63 -13.03
C VAL A 121 24.16 21.85 -13.69
N ASN A 122 24.35 21.79 -15.01
CA ASN A 122 24.80 22.93 -15.78
C ASN A 122 23.63 23.92 -15.93
N THR A 123 23.55 24.83 -14.96
CA THR A 123 23.15 26.24 -15.08
C THR A 123 21.67 26.53 -15.39
N THR A 124 21.06 27.43 -14.59
CA THR A 124 19.73 28.09 -14.72
C THR A 124 18.47 27.42 -14.12
N VAL A 125 18.58 26.75 -12.96
CA VAL A 125 17.44 26.03 -12.34
C VAL A 125 17.23 26.36 -10.86
N THR A 126 16.76 27.57 -10.53
CA THR A 126 16.36 27.91 -9.16
C THR A 126 14.91 27.52 -8.85
N VAL A 127 14.01 27.52 -9.85
CA VAL A 127 12.56 27.29 -9.68
C VAL A 127 12.14 25.80 -9.69
N MET A 128 12.90 24.89 -10.32
CA MET A 128 12.53 23.45 -10.30
C MET A 128 12.98 22.70 -9.04
N THR A 129 13.74 23.33 -8.13
CA THR A 129 14.33 22.67 -6.96
C THR A 129 13.29 22.24 -5.93
N THR A 130 12.21 23.00 -5.77
CA THR A 130 11.15 22.76 -4.77
C THR A 130 10.25 21.57 -5.12
N HIS A 131 9.99 21.31 -6.41
CA HIS A 131 9.20 20.14 -6.83
C HIS A 131 10.02 18.86 -6.65
N ARG A 132 11.32 18.92 -6.99
CA ARG A 132 12.26 17.79 -6.91
C ARG A 132 12.44 17.26 -5.49
N SER A 133 12.44 18.14 -4.48
CA SER A 133 12.60 17.72 -3.08
C SER A 133 11.41 16.91 -2.57
N LYS A 134 10.17 17.31 -2.93
CA LYS A 134 8.96 16.55 -2.58
C LYS A 134 8.93 15.18 -3.24
N ASP A 135 9.26 15.10 -4.52
CA ASP A 135 9.31 13.84 -5.27
C ASP A 135 10.36 12.88 -4.69
N ARG A 136 11.52 13.41 -4.29
CA ARG A 136 12.55 12.63 -3.60
C ARG A 136 12.06 12.09 -2.27
N THR A 137 11.39 12.90 -1.45
CA THR A 137 10.81 12.45 -0.18
C THR A 137 9.77 11.34 -0.40
N LEU A 138 8.84 11.49 -1.35
CA LEU A 138 7.87 10.45 -1.68
C LEU A 138 8.53 9.15 -2.16
N THR A 139 9.60 9.27 -2.96
CA THR A 139 10.34 8.10 -3.44
C THR A 139 11.04 7.37 -2.30
N ILE A 140 11.63 8.11 -1.34
CA ILE A 140 12.24 7.51 -0.14
C ILE A 140 11.18 6.79 0.70
N ILE A 141 10.02 7.40 0.93
CA ILE A 141 8.90 6.76 1.66
C ILE A 141 8.53 5.45 0.99
N LEU A 142 8.29 5.47 -0.33
CA LEU A 142 7.88 4.27 -1.05
C LEU A 142 8.95 3.18 -0.99
N LEU A 143 10.23 3.52 -1.17
CA LEU A 143 11.32 2.54 -1.05
C LEU A 143 11.38 1.95 0.36
N SER A 144 11.18 2.75 1.40
CA SER A 144 11.09 2.25 2.78
C SER A 144 9.90 1.33 3.00
N GLU A 145 8.73 1.63 2.42
CA GLU A 145 7.55 0.77 2.47
C GLU A 145 7.78 -0.57 1.76
N ILE A 146 8.43 -0.55 0.59
CA ILE A 146 8.80 -1.77 -0.16
C ILE A 146 9.77 -2.62 0.66
N MET A 147 10.81 -2.03 1.25
CA MET A 147 11.78 -2.76 2.06
C MET A 147 11.10 -3.38 3.30
N SER A 148 10.24 -2.62 3.98
CA SER A 148 9.45 -3.13 5.10
C SER A 148 8.56 -4.30 4.66
N PHE A 149 7.86 -4.15 3.53
CA PHE A 149 7.04 -5.21 2.95
C PHE A 149 7.82 -6.50 2.69
N ILE A 150 8.97 -6.42 2.02
CA ILE A 150 9.81 -7.58 1.67
C ILE A 150 10.34 -8.27 2.94
N ILE A 151 10.84 -7.50 3.91
CA ILE A 151 11.37 -8.03 5.17
C ILE A 151 10.27 -8.73 5.97
N SER A 152 9.09 -8.14 6.07
CA SER A 152 7.97 -8.74 6.81
C SER A 152 7.32 -9.93 6.09
N THR A 153 7.28 -9.91 4.76
CA THR A 153 6.54 -10.90 3.96
C THR A 153 7.40 -12.12 3.59
N SER A 154 8.72 -11.97 3.43
CA SER A 154 9.59 -13.10 3.04
C SER A 154 9.55 -14.29 4.01
N PRO A 155 9.53 -14.14 5.35
CA PRO A 155 9.42 -15.28 6.27
C PRO A 155 8.06 -15.98 6.17
N VAL A 156 7.00 -15.21 5.92
CA VAL A 156 5.64 -15.72 5.75
C VAL A 156 5.56 -16.61 4.51
N VAL A 157 6.02 -16.11 3.36
CA VAL A 157 6.03 -16.85 2.09
C VAL A 157 6.89 -18.11 2.20
N THR A 158 8.04 -18.00 2.86
CA THR A 158 8.92 -19.16 3.08
C THR A 158 8.23 -20.23 3.91
N MET A 159 7.54 -19.84 4.99
CA MET A 159 6.83 -20.79 5.86
C MET A 159 5.61 -21.39 5.17
N GLU A 160 4.83 -20.61 4.42
CA GLU A 160 3.69 -21.12 3.64
C GLU A 160 4.16 -22.10 2.56
N MET A 161 5.24 -21.78 1.83
CA MET A 161 5.83 -22.68 0.84
C MET A 161 6.32 -23.98 1.49
N TYR A 162 6.99 -23.89 2.64
CA TYR A 162 7.42 -25.05 3.41
C TYR A 162 6.24 -25.95 3.83
N GLN A 163 5.13 -25.35 4.28
CA GLN A 163 3.91 -26.09 4.63
C GLN A 163 3.30 -26.80 3.42
N GLN A 164 3.29 -26.16 2.26
CA GLN A 164 2.77 -26.79 1.04
C GLN A 164 3.64 -27.95 0.56
N ILE A 165 4.97 -27.82 0.67
CA ILE A 165 5.90 -28.89 0.29
C ILE A 165 5.78 -30.08 1.24
N THR A 166 5.63 -29.83 2.54
CA THR A 166 5.61 -30.87 3.59
C THR A 166 4.22 -31.35 3.97
N GLN A 167 3.18 -31.01 3.21
CA GLN A 167 1.78 -31.29 3.57
C GLN A 167 1.45 -32.79 3.66
N TYR A 168 2.16 -33.63 2.90
CA TYR A 168 1.98 -35.09 2.89
C TYR A 168 3.01 -35.84 3.76
N GLU A 169 3.90 -35.12 4.43
CA GLU A 169 4.94 -35.71 5.27
C GLU A 169 4.38 -36.00 6.67
N ILE A 170 4.63 -37.20 7.20
CA ILE A 170 4.29 -37.52 8.60
C ILE A 170 5.27 -36.80 9.52
N LYS A 171 4.77 -35.89 10.36
CA LYS A 171 5.59 -35.02 11.22
C LYS A 171 5.62 -35.55 12.66
N ASN A 172 6.80 -35.53 13.26
CA ASN A 172 6.97 -35.82 14.69
C ASN A 172 6.32 -34.71 15.54
N ALA A 173 5.79 -35.05 16.72
CA ALA A 173 5.14 -34.10 17.63
C ALA A 173 6.02 -32.87 17.97
N ARG A 174 7.33 -33.08 18.19
CA ARG A 174 8.29 -31.98 18.43
C ARG A 174 8.39 -31.03 17.24
N ARG A 175 8.39 -31.56 16.01
CA ARG A 175 8.46 -30.77 14.78
C ARG A 175 7.20 -29.94 14.60
N GLU A 176 6.03 -30.53 14.85
CA GLU A 176 4.75 -29.83 14.76
C GLU A 176 4.68 -28.62 15.72
N VAL A 177 5.16 -28.77 16.96
CA VAL A 177 5.22 -27.66 17.92
C VAL A 177 6.11 -26.53 17.41
N ILE A 178 7.29 -26.85 16.87
CA ILE A 178 8.21 -25.84 16.29
C ILE A 178 7.57 -25.14 15.09
N GLU A 179 6.95 -25.90 14.18
CA GLU A 179 6.28 -25.34 13.01
C GLU A 179 5.14 -24.39 13.39
N ARG A 180 4.32 -24.76 14.39
CA ARG A 180 3.26 -23.89 14.92
C ARG A 180 3.84 -22.61 15.55
N PHE A 181 4.91 -22.74 16.33
CA PHE A 181 5.58 -21.58 16.92
C PHE A 181 6.11 -20.61 15.84
N LEU A 182 6.77 -21.13 14.80
CA LEU A 182 7.23 -20.33 13.66
C LEU A 182 6.06 -19.71 12.87
N MET A 183 4.94 -20.43 12.72
CA MET A 183 3.72 -19.91 12.12
C MET A 183 3.18 -18.70 12.92
N TYR A 184 3.19 -18.75 14.25
CA TYR A 184 2.78 -17.60 15.07
C TYR A 184 3.73 -16.40 14.91
N ILE A 185 5.04 -16.63 14.87
CA ILE A 185 6.03 -15.55 14.63
C ILE A 185 5.80 -14.91 13.26
N THR A 186 5.68 -15.72 12.21
CA THR A 186 5.43 -15.21 10.85
C THR A 186 4.09 -14.50 10.75
N PHE A 187 3.05 -15.00 11.43
CA PHE A 187 1.76 -14.31 11.54
C PHE A 187 1.91 -12.93 12.20
N LEU A 188 2.68 -12.80 13.29
CA LEU A 188 2.96 -11.49 13.90
C LEU A 188 3.68 -10.53 12.94
N LEU A 189 4.61 -11.04 12.13
CA LEU A 189 5.31 -10.24 11.12
C LEU A 189 4.36 -9.64 10.07
N THR A 190 3.22 -10.28 9.78
CA THR A 190 2.24 -9.72 8.83
C THR A 190 1.66 -8.37 9.27
N PHE A 191 1.66 -8.06 10.58
CA PHE A 191 1.18 -6.79 11.12
C PHE A 191 2.25 -5.69 11.14
N VAL A 192 3.53 -6.06 10.99
CA VAL A 192 4.64 -5.10 11.02
C VAL A 192 4.56 -4.15 9.82
N HIS A 193 4.28 -4.65 8.62
CA HIS A 193 4.22 -3.81 7.43
C HIS A 193 3.14 -2.70 7.52
N PRO A 194 1.86 -3.00 7.80
CA PRO A 194 0.84 -1.95 7.98
C PRO A 194 1.20 -0.94 9.08
N ALA A 195 1.74 -1.41 10.21
CA ALA A 195 2.17 -0.54 11.30
C ALA A 195 3.31 0.40 10.85
N THR A 196 4.34 -0.14 10.20
CA THR A 196 5.48 0.66 9.71
C THR A 196 5.05 1.69 8.65
N SER A 197 4.13 1.36 7.74
CA SER A 197 3.59 2.33 6.77
C SER A 197 2.95 3.53 7.47
N PHE A 198 2.19 3.32 8.54
CA PHE A 198 1.64 4.42 9.34
C PHE A 198 2.74 5.30 9.94
N TYR A 199 3.74 4.70 10.59
CA TYR A 199 4.85 5.44 11.20
C TYR A 199 5.76 6.12 10.17
N LEU A 200 6.00 5.51 9.01
CA LEU A 200 6.78 6.11 7.92
C LEU A 200 6.08 7.36 7.38
N ASN A 201 4.77 7.29 7.14
CA ASN A 201 4.00 8.43 6.69
C ASN A 201 3.98 9.56 7.73
N LEU A 202 3.91 9.22 9.02
CA LEU A 202 3.98 10.19 10.11
C LEU A 202 5.37 10.84 10.24
N THR A 203 6.45 10.06 10.16
CA THR A 203 7.82 10.53 10.43
C THR A 203 8.48 11.22 9.23
N VAL A 204 8.14 10.84 8.00
CA VAL A 204 8.82 11.36 6.80
C VAL A 204 8.05 12.52 6.16
N SER A 205 6.71 12.47 6.12
CA SER A 205 5.91 13.51 5.47
C SER A 205 5.65 14.71 6.39
N LYS A 206 6.37 15.82 6.17
CA LYS A 206 6.10 17.11 6.83
C LYS A 206 4.66 17.57 6.61
N ALA A 207 4.13 17.38 5.40
CA ALA A 207 2.76 17.73 5.06
C ALA A 207 1.75 16.89 5.85
N PHE A 208 1.99 15.59 5.98
CA PHE A 208 1.15 14.71 6.79
C PHE A 208 1.17 15.13 8.26
N ARG A 209 2.34 15.40 8.84
CA ARG A 209 2.44 15.92 10.21
C ARG A 209 1.66 17.21 10.42
N GLN A 210 1.83 18.18 9.52
CA GLN A 210 1.13 19.46 9.61
C GLN A 210 -0.39 19.26 9.55
N ASN A 211 -0.89 18.41 8.66
CA ASN A 211 -2.32 18.11 8.54
C ASN A 211 -2.85 17.38 9.78
N THR A 212 -2.12 16.39 10.30
CA THR A 212 -2.51 15.66 11.52
C THR A 212 -2.54 16.58 12.73
N ILE A 213 -1.51 17.42 12.90
CA ILE A 213 -1.46 18.45 13.95
C ILE A 213 -2.66 19.40 13.80
N GLN A 214 -2.93 19.90 12.60
CA GLN A 214 -4.09 20.77 12.36
C GLN A 214 -5.43 20.11 12.69
N LEU A 215 -5.59 18.81 12.41
CA LEU A 215 -6.78 18.05 12.79
C LEU A 215 -6.98 18.01 14.32
N PHE A 216 -5.91 17.77 15.08
CA PHE A 216 -5.98 17.81 16.55
C PHE A 216 -6.25 19.22 17.10
N TYR A 217 -5.58 20.25 16.55
CA TYR A 217 -5.76 21.63 17.00
C TYR A 217 -7.12 22.23 16.58
N LYS A 218 -7.66 21.88 15.41
CA LYS A 218 -9.02 22.32 14.98
C LYS A 218 -10.13 21.53 15.67
N GLY A 219 -9.93 20.23 15.91
CA GLY A 219 -10.84 19.40 16.69
C GLY A 219 -11.04 19.93 18.11
N GLY A 220 -10.00 20.48 18.74
CA GLY A 220 -10.09 21.11 20.05
C GLY A 220 -10.69 22.52 20.07
N ARG A 221 -10.93 23.16 18.92
CA ARG A 221 -11.43 24.54 18.85
C ARG A 221 -12.92 24.65 18.50
N HIS A 222 -13.54 23.55 18.06
CA HIS A 222 -14.94 23.55 17.63
C HIS A 222 -15.95 23.60 18.79
N ASP A 223 -15.50 23.38 20.04
CA ASP A 223 -16.35 23.44 21.24
C ASP A 223 -16.39 24.81 21.95
N ILE A 224 -15.64 25.82 21.50
CA ILE A 224 -15.55 27.11 22.22
C ILE A 224 -16.24 28.27 21.47
N THR A 225 -16.54 28.14 20.17
CA THR A 225 -17.01 29.26 19.35
C THR A 225 -18.46 29.22 18.88
N HIS A 226 -19.30 28.31 19.39
CA HIS A 226 -20.75 28.36 19.11
C HIS A 226 -21.52 29.39 19.97
N GLY A 227 -20.84 30.17 20.81
CA GLY A 227 -21.45 31.16 21.71
C GLY A 227 -21.35 32.64 21.29
N SER A 228 -20.73 32.99 20.16
CA SER A 228 -20.61 34.42 19.77
C SER A 228 -20.50 34.63 18.27
N GLN A 229 -21.64 34.66 17.59
CA GLN A 229 -21.82 35.36 16.32
C GLN A 229 -23.14 36.12 16.35
N SER A 230 -23.17 37.17 17.17
CA SER A 230 -24.09 38.29 16.98
C SER A 230 -23.44 39.31 16.04
N GLN A 231 -24.05 39.47 14.86
CA GLN A 231 -24.15 40.68 14.04
C GLN A 231 -22.89 41.51 13.74
N ASN A 232 -22.40 41.44 12.50
CA ASN A 232 -21.92 42.66 11.82
C ASN A 232 -22.09 42.58 10.29
N PRO A 233 -23.14 43.20 9.70
CA PRO A 233 -23.31 43.33 8.26
C PRO A 233 -22.88 44.72 7.81
N ARG A 234 -21.64 44.90 7.33
CA ARG A 234 -21.22 46.09 6.57
C ARG A 234 -19.84 45.88 5.94
N ALA A 235 -19.82 45.41 4.69
CA ALA A 235 -18.76 45.70 3.72
C ALA A 235 -19.10 45.04 2.36
N VAL A 236 -20.11 45.57 1.66
CA VAL A 236 -20.24 45.39 0.21
C VAL A 236 -20.28 46.79 -0.39
N THR A 237 -19.10 47.32 -0.68
CA THR A 237 -18.92 48.63 -1.29
C THR A 237 -17.78 48.56 -2.29
N ILE A 238 -18.17 48.51 -3.56
CA ILE A 238 -17.52 49.14 -4.72
C ILE A 238 -16.25 48.48 -5.29
N ALA A 239 -16.42 47.80 -6.43
CA ALA A 239 -15.43 47.78 -7.51
C ALA A 239 -16.11 47.49 -8.87
N VAL A 240 -16.75 48.49 -9.46
CA VAL A 240 -17.02 48.54 -10.91
C VAL A 240 -16.23 49.73 -11.45
N ARG A 241 -15.05 49.44 -12.02
CA ARG A 241 -14.20 50.43 -12.67
C ARG A 241 -13.83 49.95 -14.07
N SER A 242 -14.37 50.68 -15.04
CA SER A 242 -13.73 51.07 -16.31
C SER A 242 -13.43 49.99 -17.36
N THR A 243 -14.28 49.92 -18.38
CA THR A 243 -13.88 49.62 -19.77
C THR A 243 -14.51 50.63 -20.71
N LYS A 244 -13.71 51.64 -21.07
CA LYS A 244 -13.84 52.43 -22.30
C LYS A 244 -12.43 52.74 -22.76
N GLN A 245 -11.98 52.02 -23.79
CA GLN A 245 -11.21 52.50 -24.95
C GLN A 245 -10.90 51.31 -25.84
#